data_AF-A0AAV9Q9C1-F1
#
_entry.id   AF-A0AAV9Q9C1-F1
#
_cell.length_a   1.000
_cell.length_b   1.000
_cell.length_c   1.000
_cell.angle_alpha   90.00
_cell.angle_beta   90.00
_cell.angle_gamma   90.00
#
_symmetry.space_group_name_H-M   'P 1'
#
loop_
_entity.id
_entity.type
_entity.pdbx_description
1 polymer ?
#
loop_
_entity_poly.entity_id
_entity_poly.type
_entity_poly.pdbx_seq_one_letter_code
_entity_poly.pdbx_strand_id
1 'polypeptide(L)'
;MAFIIAIWVAGVVLFARTRLVVEYESVNSYRATAGVGQFNGSYIPEYLQRYKDTDQAYGPAVLPYSTVNTASNLVVNPMHSTAISPVVCGEGKVCHSYLLSGGLLMTTPWPPTTYASFPVITLRNIPATQIDFVRGIHNDTFDDAEDCAVFGAEGFLIAMKFCLARSQSSPGSMIAGIFVCLQGMNGSDCWTSAKPPEVTTTFSIYQRHASITTSRSNFSILSVDRLDVPVLDAAPDVEGLKEAFNWLFNFTAANIPAPSSIAEYFWAGQDQLESEYWSVEPYQIFQSILAYPFWLFNPNNFGNVNLHAKDIVPGLPADFYTTASIGNPYERIVVDRSMFILFCVLQGLVQGFAWGVMIWLWTVNLRFPEASSYPIIDFAAKTRFAYSSQSAGVSQVANDPSDDLATAVGDRSIRNCLKGRRIMTCE
;
A
#
# COMPACT_ATOMS: atom_id res chain seq x y z
N MET A 1 5.64 -45.91 3.91
CA MET A 1 4.53 -44.96 4.20
C MET A 1 5.02 -43.69 4.88
N ALA A 2 5.77 -43.76 5.99
CA ALA A 2 6.29 -42.58 6.71
C ALA A 2 7.12 -41.59 5.85
N PHE A 3 7.94 -42.10 4.94
CA PHE A 3 8.78 -41.26 4.06
C PHE A 3 7.95 -40.41 3.08
N ILE A 4 6.85 -40.98 2.56
CA ILE A 4 5.92 -40.28 1.67
C ILE A 4 5.21 -39.17 2.45
N ILE A 5 4.79 -39.45 3.68
CA ILE A 5 4.15 -38.46 4.56
C ILE A 5 5.10 -37.29 4.86
N ALA A 6 6.39 -37.56 5.12
CA ALA A 6 7.38 -36.52 5.39
C ALA A 6 7.60 -35.56 4.21
N ILE A 7 7.64 -36.07 2.97
CA ILE A 7 7.77 -35.26 1.75
C ILE A 7 6.54 -34.37 1.56
N TRP A 8 5.34 -34.94 1.79
CA TRP A 8 4.08 -34.19 1.71
C TRP A 8 3.99 -33.08 2.76
N VAL A 9 4.38 -33.37 4.00
CA VAL A 9 4.40 -32.37 5.08
C VAL A 9 5.35 -31.22 4.74
N ALA A 10 6.53 -31.51 4.19
CA ALA A 10 7.44 -30.46 3.73
C ALA A 10 6.80 -29.60 2.63
N GLY A 11 6.11 -30.22 1.66
CA GLY A 11 5.35 -29.50 0.63
C GLY A 11 4.30 -28.55 1.23
N VAL A 12 3.50 -29.02 2.18
CA VAL A 12 2.48 -28.18 2.86
C VAL A 12 3.12 -27.01 3.61
N VAL A 13 4.25 -27.24 4.28
CA VAL A 13 5.00 -26.20 5.00
C VAL A 13 5.46 -25.08 4.07
N LEU A 14 5.89 -25.40 2.84
CA LEU A 14 6.28 -24.40 1.85
C LEU A 14 5.14 -23.43 1.51
N PHE A 15 3.90 -23.95 1.43
CA PHE A 15 2.73 -23.15 1.07
C PHE A 15 2.00 -22.51 2.26
N ALA A 16 2.32 -22.90 3.50
CA ALA A 16 1.61 -22.50 4.70
C ALA A 16 1.58 -20.98 4.97
N ARG A 17 2.61 -20.24 4.51
CA ARG A 17 2.63 -18.76 4.52
C ARG A 17 3.00 -18.20 3.15
N THR A 18 2.24 -18.57 2.14
CA THR A 18 2.31 -17.90 0.85
C THR A 18 1.42 -16.67 0.85
N ARG A 19 1.88 -15.60 0.21
CA ARG A 19 1.08 -14.41 -0.05
C ARG A 19 1.09 -14.12 -1.54
N LEU A 20 -0.07 -13.72 -2.07
CA LEU A 20 -0.16 -13.16 -3.41
C LEU A 20 0.25 -11.70 -3.32
N VAL A 21 1.20 -11.29 -4.17
CA VAL A 21 1.62 -9.91 -4.33
C VAL A 21 1.39 -9.53 -5.79
N VAL A 22 0.81 -8.36 -6.02
CA VAL A 22 0.70 -7.80 -7.36
C VAL A 22 2.04 -7.15 -7.70
N GLU A 23 2.67 -7.61 -8.76
CA GLU A 23 3.88 -7.01 -9.31
C GLU A 23 3.52 -6.38 -10.67
N TYR A 24 4.26 -5.34 -11.06
CA TYR A 24 3.94 -4.56 -12.25
C TYR A 24 5.06 -4.70 -13.28
N GLU A 25 4.78 -5.37 -14.40
CA GLU A 25 5.73 -5.55 -15.49
C GLU A 25 5.74 -4.31 -16.38
N SER A 26 6.89 -3.66 -16.52
CA SER A 26 7.04 -2.47 -17.35
C SER A 26 7.25 -2.86 -18.81
N VAL A 27 6.40 -2.35 -19.70
CA VAL A 27 6.54 -2.52 -21.16
C VAL A 27 7.22 -1.33 -21.81
N ASN A 28 7.02 -0.13 -21.28
CA ASN A 28 7.69 1.08 -21.77
C ASN A 28 8.02 2.00 -20.60
N SER A 29 9.17 2.67 -20.66
CA SER A 29 9.55 3.70 -19.71
C SER A 29 9.86 5.03 -20.39
N TYR A 30 9.57 6.12 -19.70
CA TYR A 30 9.83 7.47 -20.18
C TYR A 30 10.20 8.39 -19.01
N ARG A 31 10.88 9.49 -19.31
CA ARG A 31 11.23 10.49 -18.31
C ARG A 31 10.02 11.37 -18.03
N ALA A 32 9.79 11.66 -16.75
CA ALA A 32 8.72 12.53 -16.31
C ALA A 32 9.15 13.32 -15.06
N THR A 33 8.45 14.40 -14.75
CA THR A 33 8.44 15.03 -13.44
C THR A 33 7.21 14.56 -12.69
N ALA A 34 7.35 14.21 -11.42
CA ALA A 34 6.24 13.78 -10.59
C ALA A 34 6.55 13.93 -9.09
N GLY A 35 5.51 13.85 -8.27
CA GLY A 35 5.62 13.92 -6.82
C GLY A 35 5.16 15.26 -6.23
N VAL A 36 5.06 15.28 -4.90
CA VAL A 36 4.71 16.43 -4.07
C VAL A 36 5.89 16.70 -3.14
N GLY A 37 6.58 17.81 -3.36
CA GLY A 37 7.69 18.22 -2.49
C GLY A 37 7.26 19.15 -1.38
N GLN A 38 8.25 19.84 -0.79
CA GLN A 38 8.03 20.77 0.30
C GLN A 38 7.13 21.94 -0.10
N PHE A 39 6.29 22.36 0.84
CA PHE A 39 5.50 23.58 0.73
C PHE A 39 6.39 24.80 0.58
N ASN A 40 5.97 25.75 -0.27
CA ASN A 40 6.66 27.01 -0.47
C ASN A 40 5.65 28.16 -0.54
N GLY A 41 5.57 28.94 0.53
CA GLY A 41 4.66 30.09 0.63
C GLY A 41 4.93 31.19 -0.39
N SER A 42 6.15 31.29 -0.93
CA SER A 42 6.47 32.30 -1.95
C SER A 42 5.68 32.15 -3.26
N TYR A 43 5.08 30.98 -3.51
CA TYR A 43 4.22 30.77 -4.67
C TYR A 43 2.83 31.39 -4.53
N ILE A 44 2.38 31.71 -3.31
CA ILE A 44 1.01 32.17 -3.06
C ILE A 44 0.75 33.52 -3.70
N PRO A 45 1.57 34.58 -3.47
CA PRO A 45 1.28 35.89 -4.06
C PRO A 45 1.28 35.86 -5.59
N GLU A 46 2.22 35.12 -6.18
CA GLU A 46 2.35 34.99 -7.63
C GLU A 46 1.17 34.21 -8.25
N TYR A 47 0.77 33.12 -7.60
CA TYR A 47 -0.41 32.33 -8.00
C TYR A 47 -1.69 33.17 -7.94
N LEU A 48 -1.92 33.88 -6.83
CA LEU A 48 -3.08 34.73 -6.66
C LEU A 48 -3.08 35.91 -7.65
N GLN A 49 -1.91 36.46 -7.98
CA GLN A 49 -1.80 37.50 -9.01
C GLN A 49 -2.15 36.96 -10.40
N ARG A 50 -1.60 35.81 -10.80
CA ARG A 50 -1.93 35.18 -12.08
C ARG A 50 -3.42 34.82 -12.19
N TYR A 51 -4.00 34.36 -11.09
CA TYR A 51 -5.43 34.07 -11.01
C TYR A 51 -6.27 35.33 -11.30
N LYS A 52 -5.89 36.48 -10.71
CA LYS A 52 -6.53 37.79 -10.99
C LYS A 52 -6.38 38.22 -12.45
N ASP A 53 -5.21 38.02 -13.04
CA ASP A 53 -4.92 38.50 -14.40
C ASP A 53 -5.65 37.67 -15.47
N THR A 54 -5.90 36.39 -15.21
CA THR A 54 -6.51 35.46 -16.17
C THR A 54 -8.03 35.65 -16.29
N ASP A 55 -8.69 36.10 -15.23
CA ASP A 55 -10.15 36.21 -15.20
C ASP A 55 -10.61 37.57 -14.68
N GLN A 56 -10.69 38.56 -15.58
CA GLN A 56 -11.17 39.91 -15.26
C GLN A 56 -12.68 39.97 -15.00
N ALA A 57 -13.44 38.94 -15.42
CA ALA A 57 -14.89 38.88 -15.28
C ALA A 57 -15.33 38.26 -13.94
N TYR A 58 -14.56 37.30 -13.43
CA TYR A 58 -14.67 36.84 -12.06
C TYR A 58 -13.89 37.80 -11.18
N GLY A 59 -14.58 38.50 -10.27
CA GLY A 59 -13.91 39.40 -9.32
C GLY A 59 -12.73 38.70 -8.63
N PRO A 60 -11.70 39.46 -8.20
CA PRO A 60 -10.33 39.04 -7.85
C PRO A 60 -10.17 37.99 -6.73
N ALA A 61 -11.22 37.27 -6.35
CA ALA A 61 -11.26 36.40 -5.20
C ALA A 61 -12.20 35.20 -5.35
N VAL A 62 -12.99 35.02 -6.43
CA VAL A 62 -13.92 33.87 -6.51
C VAL A 62 -13.13 32.55 -6.48
N LEU A 63 -13.24 31.79 -5.39
CA LEU A 63 -12.61 30.48 -5.25
C LEU A 63 -13.31 29.50 -6.19
N PRO A 64 -12.59 28.84 -7.11
CA PRO A 64 -13.20 27.83 -7.97
C PRO A 64 -13.86 26.73 -7.15
N TYR A 65 -15.03 26.25 -7.60
CA TYR A 65 -15.66 25.07 -7.00
C TYR A 65 -14.71 23.86 -6.99
N SER A 66 -13.88 23.69 -8.03
CA SER A 66 -12.86 22.63 -8.08
C SER A 66 -11.86 22.75 -6.94
N THR A 67 -11.47 23.96 -6.55
CA THR A 67 -10.57 24.20 -5.42
C THR A 67 -11.22 23.82 -4.10
N VAL A 68 -12.47 24.25 -3.86
CA VAL A 68 -13.24 23.89 -2.66
C VAL A 68 -13.38 22.37 -2.58
N ASN A 69 -13.83 21.73 -3.66
CA ASN A 69 -14.08 20.29 -3.69
C ASN A 69 -12.80 19.46 -3.53
N THR A 70 -11.68 19.88 -4.14
CA THR A 70 -10.39 19.20 -3.93
C THR A 70 -9.88 19.43 -2.51
N ALA A 71 -9.97 20.65 -1.98
CA ALA A 71 -9.53 20.96 -0.63
C ALA A 71 -10.31 20.20 0.45
N SER A 72 -11.63 20.02 0.28
CA SER A 72 -12.46 19.29 1.26
C SER A 72 -12.30 17.77 1.20
N ASN A 73 -11.81 17.22 0.07
CA ASN A 73 -11.74 15.76 -0.15
C ASN A 73 -10.32 15.25 -0.39
N LEU A 74 -9.28 16.08 -0.24
CA LEU A 74 -7.92 15.75 -0.65
C LEU A 74 -7.40 14.47 -0.01
N VAL A 75 -7.55 14.30 1.32
CA VAL A 75 -6.94 13.16 2.01
C VAL A 75 -7.67 11.84 1.79
N VAL A 76 -8.93 11.89 1.33
CA VAL A 76 -9.72 10.71 0.97
C VAL A 76 -9.71 10.39 -0.52
N ASN A 77 -9.22 11.31 -1.35
CA ASN A 77 -9.22 11.13 -2.78
C ASN A 77 -8.00 10.28 -3.20
N PRO A 78 -8.22 9.03 -3.67
CA PRO A 78 -7.12 8.13 -4.03
C PRO A 78 -6.33 8.59 -5.26
N MET A 79 -6.77 9.64 -5.96
CA MET A 79 -6.00 10.26 -7.05
C MET A 79 -4.86 11.14 -6.54
N HIS A 80 -4.92 11.61 -5.29
CA HIS A 80 -3.98 12.57 -4.72
C HIS A 80 -3.22 12.02 -3.50
N SER A 81 -3.91 11.25 -2.65
CA SER A 81 -3.40 10.79 -1.37
C SER A 81 -3.52 9.28 -1.19
N THR A 82 -2.78 8.76 -0.22
CA THR A 82 -2.94 7.39 0.27
C THR A 82 -2.79 7.37 1.78
N ALA A 83 -3.69 6.70 2.49
CA ALA A 83 -3.56 6.52 3.93
C ALA A 83 -2.37 5.60 4.24
N ILE A 84 -1.53 6.01 5.18
CA ILE A 84 -0.34 5.25 5.61
C ILE A 84 -0.23 5.25 7.14
N SER A 85 0.72 4.49 7.68
CA SER A 85 0.97 4.49 9.12
C SER A 85 1.65 5.79 9.56
N PRO A 86 1.19 6.43 10.66
CA PRO A 86 1.85 7.60 11.22
C PRO A 86 3.28 7.25 11.68
N VAL A 87 4.19 8.22 11.57
CA VAL A 87 5.58 8.10 12.04
C VAL A 87 5.62 8.04 13.56
N VAL A 88 4.87 8.92 14.21
CA VAL A 88 4.78 9.01 15.66
C VAL A 88 3.32 9.10 16.07
N CYS A 89 2.87 8.17 16.89
CA CYS A 89 1.57 8.23 17.56
C CYS A 89 1.74 7.82 19.01
N GLY A 90 1.37 8.71 19.93
CA GLY A 90 1.40 8.41 21.36
C GLY A 90 0.37 7.35 21.76
N GLU A 91 0.66 6.59 22.80
CA GLU A 91 -0.32 5.64 23.36
C GLU A 91 -1.62 6.36 23.75
N GLY A 92 -2.77 5.74 23.41
CA GLY A 92 -4.10 6.29 23.70
C GLY A 92 -4.54 7.46 22.81
N LYS A 93 -3.73 7.87 21.83
CA LYS A 93 -4.09 8.94 20.88
C LYS A 93 -4.68 8.37 19.59
N VAL A 94 -5.58 9.13 18.98
CA VAL A 94 -6.13 8.84 17.65
C VAL A 94 -5.30 9.59 16.61
N CYS A 95 -4.55 8.84 15.81
CA CYS A 95 -3.67 9.39 14.78
C CYS A 95 -4.07 8.91 13.39
N HIS A 96 -4.03 9.83 12.44
CA HIS A 96 -4.22 9.55 11.01
C HIS A 96 -2.99 10.04 10.26
N SER A 97 -2.65 9.37 9.17
CA SER A 97 -1.54 9.80 8.33
C SER A 97 -1.85 9.59 6.87
N TYR A 98 -1.48 10.59 6.07
CA TYR A 98 -1.73 10.62 4.64
C TYR A 98 -0.46 10.96 3.88
N LEU A 99 -0.16 10.16 2.86
CA LEU A 99 0.91 10.40 1.93
C LEU A 99 0.36 11.11 0.69
N LEU A 100 0.74 12.36 0.52
CA LEU A 100 0.52 13.14 -0.70
C LEU A 100 1.65 12.82 -1.68
N SER A 101 1.35 11.98 -2.66
CA SER A 101 2.31 11.62 -3.72
C SER A 101 1.98 12.29 -5.06
N GLY A 102 0.82 12.95 -5.15
CA GLY A 102 0.37 13.66 -6.36
C GLY A 102 -0.23 12.78 -7.44
N GLY A 103 -0.04 11.46 -7.33
CA GLY A 103 -0.60 10.49 -8.26
C GLY A 103 -0.19 10.74 -9.71
N LEU A 104 -1.03 10.29 -10.64
CA LEU A 104 -0.79 10.53 -12.07
C LEU A 104 -1.07 11.98 -12.47
N LEU A 105 -1.94 12.67 -11.75
CA LEU A 105 -2.36 14.04 -12.06
C LEU A 105 -1.22 15.06 -11.97
N MET A 106 -0.18 14.77 -11.17
CA MET A 106 0.99 15.62 -11.02
C MET A 106 2.19 15.13 -11.85
N THR A 107 1.95 14.32 -12.87
CA THR A 107 2.99 13.80 -13.76
C THR A 107 3.05 14.60 -15.06
N THR A 108 4.24 15.08 -15.44
CA THR A 108 4.48 15.73 -16.74
C THR A 108 5.70 15.10 -17.44
N PRO A 109 5.62 14.69 -18.72
CA PRO A 109 4.45 14.75 -19.58
C PRO A 109 3.43 13.67 -19.20
N TRP A 110 2.20 13.85 -19.68
CA TRP A 110 1.15 12.85 -19.55
C TRP A 110 1.55 11.52 -20.24
N PRO A 111 1.01 10.37 -19.78
CA PRO A 111 1.36 9.07 -20.34
C PRO A 111 1.08 8.97 -21.84
N PRO A 112 2.01 8.39 -22.64
CA PRO A 112 1.78 8.18 -24.06
C PRO A 112 0.57 7.26 -24.31
N THR A 113 -0.19 7.58 -25.36
CA THR A 113 -1.41 6.86 -25.75
C THR A 113 -1.13 5.59 -26.55
N THR A 114 0.10 5.36 -27.00
CA THR A 114 0.51 4.22 -27.83
C THR A 114 0.39 2.85 -27.15
N TYR A 115 0.28 2.82 -25.82
CA TYR A 115 0.21 1.60 -25.01
C TYR A 115 -1.16 1.44 -24.32
N ALA A 116 -2.27 1.67 -25.03
CA ALA A 116 -3.61 1.73 -24.43
C ALA A 116 -4.06 0.45 -23.68
N SER A 117 -3.53 -0.73 -24.05
CA SER A 117 -3.85 -2.02 -23.40
C SER A 117 -3.24 -2.20 -22.02
N PHE A 118 -2.32 -1.32 -21.61
CA PHE A 118 -1.59 -1.42 -20.34
C PHE A 118 -2.22 -0.46 -19.32
N PRO A 119 -2.89 -0.95 -18.26
CA PRO A 119 -3.79 -0.15 -17.46
C PRO A 119 -3.08 0.63 -16.35
N VAL A 120 -1.80 0.37 -16.08
CA VAL A 120 -1.08 1.00 -14.96
C VAL A 120 0.13 1.80 -15.39
N ILE A 121 0.52 2.72 -14.54
CA ILE A 121 1.77 3.45 -14.62
C ILE A 121 2.42 3.53 -13.24
N THR A 122 3.70 3.16 -13.19
CA THR A 122 4.54 3.20 -12.00
C THR A 122 5.49 4.37 -12.09
N LEU A 123 5.44 5.26 -11.09
CA LEU A 123 6.36 6.38 -10.90
C LEU A 123 7.34 5.98 -9.82
N ARG A 124 8.65 6.08 -10.09
CA ARG A 124 9.68 5.54 -9.19
C ARG A 124 10.40 6.64 -8.44
N ASN A 125 10.57 6.47 -7.13
CA ASN A 125 11.39 7.38 -6.32
C ASN A 125 11.01 8.86 -6.51
N ILE A 126 9.71 9.16 -6.38
CA ILE A 126 9.18 10.51 -6.43
C ILE A 126 9.14 11.13 -5.04
N PRO A 127 9.34 12.46 -4.89
CA PRO A 127 9.12 13.13 -3.63
C PRO A 127 7.64 13.03 -3.25
N ALA A 128 7.39 12.82 -1.96
CA ALA A 128 6.06 12.74 -1.39
C ALA A 128 6.04 13.39 -0.01
N THR A 129 4.95 14.10 0.28
CA THR A 129 4.73 14.73 1.59
C THR A 129 3.79 13.87 2.42
N GLN A 130 4.27 13.38 3.55
CA GLN A 130 3.44 12.71 4.55
C GLN A 130 2.99 13.72 5.60
N ILE A 131 1.71 13.72 5.95
CA ILE A 131 1.17 14.55 7.03
C ILE A 131 0.54 13.62 8.07
N ASP A 132 1.06 13.68 9.29
CA ASP A 132 0.51 12.98 10.44
C ASP A 132 -0.37 13.94 11.22
N PHE A 133 -1.60 13.53 11.52
CA PHE A 133 -2.57 14.26 12.31
C PHE A 133 -2.84 13.52 13.61
N VAL A 134 -2.77 14.24 14.71
CA VAL A 134 -3.17 13.81 16.05
C VAL A 134 -4.40 14.62 16.42
N ARG A 135 -5.47 13.93 16.81
CA ARG A 135 -6.72 14.60 17.15
C ARG A 135 -6.60 15.40 18.43
N GLY A 136 -7.16 16.61 18.43
CA GLY A 136 -7.11 17.52 19.56
C GLY A 136 -5.80 18.29 19.65
N ILE A 137 -5.73 19.18 20.64
CA ILE A 137 -4.51 19.88 21.04
C ILE A 137 -4.16 19.43 22.46
N HIS A 138 -2.89 19.11 22.68
CA HIS A 138 -2.41 18.62 23.97
C HIS A 138 -1.30 19.52 24.49
N ASN A 139 -1.56 20.23 25.59
CA ASN A 139 -0.59 21.11 26.25
C ASN A 139 -0.10 22.30 25.39
N ASP A 140 -0.88 22.71 24.40
CA ASP A 140 -0.68 23.95 23.65
C ASP A 140 -1.96 24.80 23.70
N THR A 141 -1.81 26.09 23.42
CA THR A 141 -2.91 27.07 23.34
C THR A 141 -2.65 28.02 22.17
N PHE A 142 -3.72 28.57 21.61
CA PHE A 142 -3.62 29.63 20.61
C PHE A 142 -3.52 31.00 21.28
N ASP A 143 -2.74 31.91 20.69
CA ASP A 143 -2.89 33.34 20.92
C ASP A 143 -3.92 33.89 19.93
N ASP A 144 -5.06 34.36 20.46
CA ASP A 144 -6.16 34.88 19.65
C ASP A 144 -5.77 36.02 18.71
N ALA A 145 -4.78 36.84 19.07
CA ALA A 145 -4.38 37.99 18.26
C ALA A 145 -3.38 37.63 17.15
N GLU A 146 -2.53 36.63 17.38
CA GLU A 146 -1.45 36.27 16.45
C GLU A 146 -1.76 35.03 15.61
N ASP A 147 -2.49 34.07 16.17
CA ASP A 147 -2.68 32.75 15.57
C ASP A 147 -4.01 32.60 14.84
N CYS A 148 -4.98 33.47 15.11
CA CYS A 148 -6.36 33.28 14.70
C CYS A 148 -6.87 34.36 13.72
N ALA A 149 -7.74 33.95 12.81
CA ALA A 149 -8.50 34.82 11.91
C ALA A 149 -9.97 34.39 11.88
N VAL A 150 -10.87 35.38 11.75
CA VAL A 150 -12.32 35.16 11.66
C VAL A 150 -12.78 35.33 10.21
N PHE A 151 -13.54 34.35 9.72
CA PHE A 151 -14.08 34.30 8.38
C PHE A 151 -15.60 34.25 8.46
N GLY A 152 -16.26 35.24 7.86
CA GLY A 152 -17.70 35.39 7.91
C GLY A 152 -18.17 36.53 7.02
N ALA A 153 -19.48 36.78 7.02
CA ALA A 153 -20.08 37.99 6.47
C ALA A 153 -21.04 38.62 7.49
N GLU A 154 -21.02 39.95 7.63
CA GLU A 154 -22.00 40.65 8.46
C GLU A 154 -23.43 40.39 7.95
N GLY A 155 -24.35 40.13 8.88
CA GLY A 155 -25.74 39.77 8.56
C GLY A 155 -25.98 38.30 8.20
N PHE A 156 -24.93 37.47 8.18
CA PHE A 156 -25.04 36.01 8.01
C PHE A 156 -24.68 35.28 9.31
N LEU A 157 -25.36 34.15 9.56
CA LEU A 157 -25.07 33.28 10.71
C LEU A 157 -23.85 32.38 10.51
N ILE A 158 -23.43 32.20 9.26
CA ILE A 158 -22.32 31.31 8.89
C ILE A 158 -21.01 32.10 9.05
N ALA A 159 -20.29 31.80 10.12
CA ALA A 159 -18.93 32.28 10.33
C ALA A 159 -18.12 31.26 11.14
N MET A 160 -16.80 31.33 11.00
CA MET A 160 -15.86 30.50 11.73
C MET A 160 -14.60 31.28 12.10
N LYS A 161 -13.97 30.89 13.20
CA LYS A 161 -12.63 31.32 13.57
C LYS A 161 -11.68 30.17 13.30
N PHE A 162 -10.64 30.43 12.52
CA PHE A 162 -9.57 29.46 12.26
C PHE A 162 -8.30 29.93 12.94
N CYS A 163 -7.61 29.02 13.61
CA CYS A 163 -6.35 29.28 14.28
C CYS A 163 -5.27 28.32 13.77
N LEU A 164 -4.06 28.83 13.57
CA LEU A 164 -2.89 28.07 13.15
C LEU A 164 -1.64 28.60 13.85
N ALA A 165 -0.94 27.73 14.57
CA ALA A 165 0.29 28.08 15.29
C ALA A 165 1.31 26.94 15.26
N ARG A 166 2.56 27.25 15.63
CA ARG A 166 3.57 26.22 15.94
C ARG A 166 3.23 25.58 17.29
N SER A 167 3.40 24.27 17.40
CA SER A 167 3.27 23.60 18.68
C SER A 167 4.49 23.92 19.56
N GLN A 168 4.25 24.37 20.79
CA GLN A 168 5.28 24.57 21.81
C GLN A 168 5.59 23.25 22.52
N SER A 169 4.60 22.38 22.65
CA SER A 169 4.71 21.06 23.29
C SER A 169 5.43 20.02 22.42
N SER A 170 5.34 20.13 21.10
CA SER A 170 5.87 19.19 20.11
C SER A 170 6.68 19.92 19.03
N PRO A 171 8.01 20.11 19.23
CA PRO A 171 8.85 20.85 18.29
C PRO A 171 8.81 20.27 16.86
N GLY A 172 8.58 21.14 15.88
CA GLY A 172 8.42 20.75 14.47
C GLY A 172 7.00 20.36 14.07
N SER A 173 6.06 20.32 15.02
CA SER A 173 4.63 20.17 14.76
C SER A 173 3.93 21.53 14.75
N MET A 174 2.72 21.54 14.20
CA MET A 174 1.80 22.68 14.24
C MET A 174 0.50 22.27 14.91
N ILE A 175 -0.22 23.26 15.44
CA ILE A 175 -1.59 23.10 15.93
C ILE A 175 -2.52 23.92 15.05
N ALA A 176 -3.67 23.35 14.73
CA ALA A 176 -4.72 24.03 14.00
C ALA A 176 -6.09 23.77 14.63
N GLY A 177 -6.97 24.76 14.55
CA GLY A 177 -8.31 24.68 15.10
C GLY A 177 -9.31 25.47 14.28
N ILE A 178 -10.53 24.94 14.16
CA ILE A 178 -11.70 25.67 13.67
C ILE A 178 -12.71 25.73 14.82
N PHE A 179 -13.21 26.93 15.08
CA PHE A 179 -14.24 27.22 16.08
C PHE A 179 -15.43 27.86 15.37
N VAL A 180 -16.61 27.25 15.50
CA VAL A 180 -17.82 27.71 14.79
C VAL A 180 -18.43 28.91 15.51
N CYS A 181 -18.70 30.00 14.77
CA CYS A 181 -19.37 31.19 15.30
C CYS A 181 -20.90 31.02 15.22
N LEU A 182 -21.53 30.56 16.31
CA LEU A 182 -22.97 30.24 16.35
C LEU A 182 -23.89 31.42 16.04
N GLN A 183 -23.43 32.66 16.29
CA GLN A 183 -24.21 33.88 16.07
C GLN A 183 -23.65 34.74 14.94
N GLY A 184 -22.79 34.18 14.09
CA GLY A 184 -22.09 34.91 13.03
C GLY A 184 -20.91 35.74 13.54
N MET A 185 -20.54 36.77 12.81
CA MET A 185 -19.44 37.70 13.15
C MET A 185 -19.96 39.08 13.55
N ASN A 186 -19.21 39.78 14.40
CA ASN A 186 -19.41 41.20 14.69
C ASN A 186 -18.07 41.93 14.48
N GLY A 187 -17.91 42.61 13.35
CA GLY A 187 -16.60 43.14 12.96
C GLY A 187 -15.57 42.00 12.82
N SER A 188 -14.41 42.11 13.45
CA SER A 188 -13.39 41.05 13.44
C SER A 188 -13.64 39.91 14.43
N ASP A 189 -14.68 40.00 15.24
CA ASP A 189 -14.89 39.08 16.36
C ASP A 189 -15.91 37.99 16.01
N CYS A 190 -15.57 36.77 16.41
CA CYS A 190 -16.45 35.60 16.29
C CYS A 190 -17.46 35.62 17.43
N TRP A 191 -18.76 35.73 17.12
CA TRP A 191 -19.79 35.77 18.15
C TRP A 191 -20.18 34.35 18.56
N THR A 192 -19.63 33.88 19.68
CA THR A 192 -19.78 32.49 20.15
C THR A 192 -20.44 32.39 21.53
N SER A 193 -20.97 31.19 21.81
CA SER A 193 -21.28 30.76 23.18
C SER A 193 -19.98 30.54 23.98
N ALA A 194 -20.10 30.27 25.29
CA ALA A 194 -18.94 30.02 26.17
C ALA A 194 -18.11 28.77 25.81
N LYS A 195 -18.66 27.87 24.97
CA LYS A 195 -17.98 26.68 24.44
C LYS A 195 -18.45 26.43 23.00
N PRO A 196 -17.82 27.07 21.99
CA PRO A 196 -18.21 26.86 20.60
C PRO A 196 -17.91 25.41 20.17
N PRO A 197 -18.71 24.83 19.24
CA PRO A 197 -18.32 23.61 18.56
C PRO A 197 -16.98 23.82 17.85
N GLU A 198 -16.06 22.89 18.06
CA GLU A 198 -14.68 23.03 17.61
C GLU A 198 -14.15 21.73 17.02
N VAL A 199 -13.19 21.87 16.11
CA VAL A 199 -12.34 20.77 15.65
C VAL A 199 -10.91 21.23 15.71
N THR A 200 -10.07 20.48 16.42
CA THR A 200 -8.67 20.83 16.64
C THR A 200 -7.76 19.64 16.35
N THR A 201 -6.53 19.93 15.94
CA THR A 201 -5.52 18.91 15.63
C THR A 201 -4.11 19.45 15.85
N THR A 202 -3.22 18.55 16.27
CA THR A 202 -1.78 18.74 16.13
C THR A 202 -1.32 17.94 14.91
N PHE A 203 -0.53 18.54 14.03
CA PHE A 203 -0.04 17.85 12.84
C PHE A 203 1.45 18.07 12.58
N SER A 204 2.08 17.06 11.99
CA SER A 204 3.51 17.04 11.65
C SER A 204 3.68 16.70 10.18
N ILE A 205 4.64 17.34 9.53
CA ILE A 205 4.90 17.17 8.09
C ILE A 205 6.24 16.48 7.91
N TYR A 206 6.26 15.46 7.06
CA TYR A 206 7.45 14.71 6.72
C TYR A 206 7.65 14.67 5.22
N GLN A 207 8.88 14.87 4.77
CA GLN A 207 9.30 14.64 3.39
C GLN A 207 9.81 13.21 3.25
N ARG A 208 9.40 12.54 2.17
CA ARG A 208 9.75 11.15 1.85
C ARG A 208 9.95 10.99 0.35
N HIS A 209 10.57 9.89 -0.03
CA HIS A 209 10.46 9.38 -1.39
C HIS A 209 9.60 8.12 -1.40
N ALA A 210 8.83 7.96 -2.47
CA ALA A 210 7.98 6.80 -2.69
C ALA A 210 8.04 6.34 -4.13
N SER A 211 7.76 5.07 -4.38
CA SER A 211 7.36 4.59 -5.70
C SER A 211 5.86 4.32 -5.66
N ILE A 212 5.10 4.90 -6.58
CA ILE A 212 3.66 4.70 -6.63
C ILE A 212 3.27 4.04 -7.93
N THR A 213 2.27 3.17 -7.87
CA THR A 213 1.60 2.66 -9.07
C THR A 213 0.20 3.20 -9.12
N THR A 214 -0.18 3.78 -10.24
CA THR A 214 -1.48 4.40 -10.45
C THR A 214 -2.18 3.76 -11.65
N SER A 215 -3.50 3.78 -11.61
CA SER A 215 -4.33 3.38 -12.75
C SER A 215 -4.38 4.50 -13.78
N ARG A 216 -4.29 4.15 -15.07
CA ARG A 216 -4.38 5.10 -16.18
C ARG A 216 -5.81 5.46 -16.55
N SER A 217 -6.80 4.64 -16.16
CA SER A 217 -8.21 4.86 -16.52
C SER A 217 -8.93 5.85 -15.60
N ASN A 218 -8.55 5.88 -14.32
CA ASN A 218 -9.20 6.70 -13.29
C ASN A 218 -8.19 7.46 -12.40
N PHE A 219 -6.88 7.37 -12.69
CA PHE A 219 -5.80 8.07 -11.99
C PHE A 219 -5.62 7.73 -10.51
N SER A 220 -6.35 6.73 -9.99
CA SER A 220 -6.22 6.32 -8.59
C SER A 220 -4.88 5.65 -8.32
N ILE A 221 -4.27 5.96 -7.19
CA ILE A 221 -3.12 5.26 -6.63
C ILE A 221 -3.57 3.86 -6.21
N LEU A 222 -2.92 2.84 -6.76
CA LEU A 222 -3.19 1.42 -6.51
C LEU A 222 -2.24 0.83 -5.47
N SER A 223 -0.97 1.24 -5.49
CA SER A 223 0.02 0.84 -4.50
C SER A 223 1.04 1.93 -4.24
N VAL A 224 1.59 1.90 -3.03
CA VAL A 224 2.75 2.68 -2.60
C VAL A 224 3.81 1.68 -2.14
N ASP A 225 4.98 1.75 -2.76
CA ASP A 225 6.10 0.85 -2.57
C ASP A 225 7.38 1.65 -2.33
N ARG A 226 8.38 1.04 -1.69
CA ARG A 226 9.72 1.65 -1.46
C ARG A 226 9.62 3.05 -0.85
N LEU A 227 8.96 3.12 0.31
CA LEU A 227 8.78 4.36 1.05
C LEU A 227 10.00 4.58 1.95
N ASP A 228 10.76 5.65 1.69
CA ASP A 228 12.01 5.97 2.38
C ASP A 228 11.81 6.49 3.80
N VAL A 229 12.87 6.60 4.60
CA VAL A 229 12.79 7.09 5.99
C VAL A 229 12.20 8.52 6.03
N PRO A 230 11.22 8.80 6.92
CA PRO A 230 10.62 10.13 7.03
C PRO A 230 11.60 11.17 7.55
N VAL A 231 11.65 12.33 6.89
CA VAL A 231 12.41 13.51 7.32
C VAL A 231 11.44 14.59 7.76
N LEU A 232 11.45 14.94 9.05
CA LEU A 232 10.58 15.98 9.60
C LEU A 232 10.91 17.35 8.99
N ASP A 233 9.89 18.05 8.52
CA ASP A 233 10.00 19.47 8.20
C ASP A 233 9.93 20.27 9.51
N ALA A 234 11.10 20.60 10.06
CA ALA A 234 11.20 21.22 11.38
C ALA A 234 10.73 22.69 11.41
N ALA A 235 10.64 23.35 10.27
CA ALA A 235 10.36 24.79 10.19
C ALA A 235 9.43 25.11 9.01
N PRO A 236 8.19 24.58 8.99
CA PRO A 236 7.21 24.94 7.97
C PRO A 236 6.96 26.44 7.97
N ASP A 237 6.74 27.03 6.80
CA ASP A 237 6.42 28.45 6.63
C ASP A 237 4.98 28.73 7.09
N VAL A 238 4.83 29.02 8.38
CA VAL A 238 3.53 29.26 9.02
C VAL A 238 2.83 30.50 8.47
N GLU A 239 3.57 31.56 8.18
CA GLU A 239 2.99 32.78 7.64
C GLU A 239 2.48 32.58 6.21
N GLY A 240 3.24 31.85 5.37
CA GLY A 240 2.74 31.40 4.07
C GLY A 240 1.50 30.52 4.19
N LEU A 241 1.45 29.59 5.17
CA LEU A 241 0.24 28.79 5.41
C LEU A 241 -0.95 29.64 5.83
N LYS A 242 -0.76 30.61 6.74
CA LYS A 242 -1.80 31.58 7.13
C LYS A 242 -2.31 32.35 5.91
N GLU A 243 -1.44 32.79 5.00
CA GLU A 243 -1.84 33.45 3.75
C GLU A 243 -2.67 32.52 2.84
N ALA A 244 -2.25 31.26 2.68
CA ALA A 244 -3.00 30.27 1.90
C ALA A 244 -4.40 30.02 2.47
N PHE A 245 -4.51 29.85 3.79
CA PHE A 245 -5.80 29.65 4.46
C PHE A 245 -6.66 30.91 4.46
N ASN A 246 -6.06 32.10 4.60
CA ASN A 246 -6.77 33.36 4.44
C ASN A 246 -7.42 33.46 3.07
N TRP A 247 -6.73 33.07 2.00
CA TRP A 247 -7.34 32.99 0.67
C TRP A 247 -8.44 31.92 0.60
N LEU A 248 -8.17 30.72 1.11
CA LEU A 248 -9.09 29.58 1.00
C LEU A 248 -10.41 29.80 1.77
N PHE A 249 -10.36 30.44 2.94
CA PHE A 249 -11.52 30.63 3.80
C PHE A 249 -12.27 31.96 3.58
N ASN A 250 -11.66 32.92 2.90
CA ASN A 250 -12.26 34.24 2.66
C ASN A 250 -13.31 34.21 1.54
N PHE A 251 -14.49 33.68 1.87
CA PHE A 251 -15.60 33.56 0.95
C PHE A 251 -16.26 34.91 0.59
N THR A 252 -16.11 35.93 1.43
CA THR A 252 -16.67 37.27 1.20
C THR A 252 -15.87 38.05 0.17
N ALA A 253 -14.54 38.03 0.25
CA ALA A 253 -13.71 38.50 -0.86
C ALA A 253 -14.11 37.75 -2.13
N ALA A 254 -14.34 36.44 -2.00
CA ALA A 254 -14.65 35.56 -3.11
C ALA A 254 -16.04 35.70 -3.72
N ASN A 255 -16.92 36.55 -3.19
CA ASN A 255 -18.32 36.62 -3.61
C ASN A 255 -19.00 35.23 -3.70
N ILE A 256 -18.55 34.29 -2.86
CA ILE A 256 -19.14 32.96 -2.75
C ILE A 256 -20.31 33.09 -1.79
N PRO A 257 -21.52 32.63 -2.17
CA PRO A 257 -22.63 32.57 -1.23
C PRO A 257 -22.21 31.81 0.03
N ALA A 258 -22.51 32.35 1.21
CA ALA A 258 -22.11 31.72 2.48
C ALA A 258 -22.43 30.20 2.56
N PRO A 259 -23.59 29.70 2.06
CA PRO A 259 -23.91 28.26 2.04
C PRO A 259 -23.03 27.40 1.12
N SER A 260 -22.21 28.00 0.26
CA SER A 260 -21.24 27.31 -0.61
C SER A 260 -19.79 27.50 -0.15
N SER A 261 -19.59 28.16 1.00
CA SER A 261 -18.28 28.39 1.58
C SER A 261 -17.79 27.16 2.36
N ILE A 262 -16.48 27.09 2.61
CA ILE A 262 -15.91 26.03 3.44
C ILE A 262 -16.42 26.11 4.89
N ALA A 263 -16.76 27.32 5.37
CA ALA A 263 -17.32 27.51 6.70
C ALA A 263 -18.65 26.76 6.90
N GLU A 264 -19.43 26.58 5.82
CA GLU A 264 -20.70 25.84 5.87
C GLU A 264 -20.51 24.38 6.29
N TYR A 265 -19.44 23.70 5.87
CA TYR A 265 -19.21 22.30 6.26
C TYR A 265 -19.12 22.13 7.78
N PHE A 266 -18.50 23.08 8.46
CA PHE A 266 -18.35 23.06 9.92
C PHE A 266 -19.59 23.63 10.62
N TRP A 267 -20.21 24.66 10.04
CA TRP A 267 -21.42 25.25 10.59
C TRP A 267 -22.63 24.29 10.51
N ALA A 268 -22.80 23.55 9.42
CA ALA A 268 -23.86 22.54 9.31
C ALA A 268 -23.58 21.30 10.19
N GLY A 269 -22.30 21.04 10.50
CA GLY A 269 -21.83 19.90 11.29
C GLY A 269 -21.73 20.14 12.80
N GLN A 270 -22.31 21.23 13.35
CA GLN A 270 -22.17 21.61 14.76
C GLN A 270 -22.46 20.46 15.74
N ASP A 271 -23.59 19.78 15.57
CA ASP A 271 -23.99 18.65 16.43
C ASP A 271 -22.96 17.50 16.40
N GLN A 272 -22.29 17.30 15.26
CA GLN A 272 -21.24 16.29 15.13
C GLN A 272 -19.95 16.73 15.80
N LEU A 273 -19.61 18.03 15.75
CA LEU A 273 -18.43 18.61 16.39
C LEU A 273 -18.50 18.57 17.93
N GLU A 274 -19.70 18.56 18.51
CA GLU A 274 -19.88 18.42 19.96
C GLU A 274 -19.53 17.03 20.50
N SER A 275 -19.43 16.02 19.64
CA SER A 275 -19.15 14.64 20.03
C SER A 275 -17.92 14.06 19.33
N GLU A 276 -16.98 13.57 20.13
CA GLU A 276 -15.78 12.92 19.61
C GLU A 276 -16.11 11.71 18.72
N TYR A 277 -17.21 11.00 19.00
CA TYR A 277 -17.60 9.83 18.21
C TYR A 277 -18.15 10.19 16.82
N TRP A 278 -18.88 11.31 16.72
CA TRP A 278 -19.60 11.70 15.50
C TRP A 278 -18.81 12.65 14.61
N SER A 279 -17.78 13.31 15.13
CA SER A 279 -17.01 14.31 14.35
C SER A 279 -16.03 13.73 13.32
N VAL A 280 -16.13 12.43 12.97
CA VAL A 280 -15.19 11.75 12.04
C VAL A 280 -15.15 12.44 10.68
N GLU A 281 -16.32 12.74 10.10
CA GLU A 281 -16.43 13.37 8.79
C GLU A 281 -15.93 14.83 8.80
N PRO A 282 -16.40 15.72 9.70
CA PRO A 282 -15.85 17.07 9.83
C PRO A 282 -14.34 17.09 10.08
N TYR A 283 -13.84 16.14 10.86
CA TYR A 283 -12.40 16.02 11.14
C TYR A 283 -11.60 15.61 9.89
N GLN A 284 -12.13 14.70 9.08
CA GLN A 284 -11.50 14.29 7.82
C GLN A 284 -11.53 15.40 6.75
N ILE A 285 -12.62 16.18 6.70
CA ILE A 285 -12.69 17.40 5.89
C ILE A 285 -11.64 18.41 6.36
N PHE A 286 -11.51 18.60 7.67
CA PHE A 286 -10.49 19.49 8.24
C PHE A 286 -9.06 19.04 7.89
N GLN A 287 -8.76 17.75 7.99
CA GLN A 287 -7.47 17.19 7.56
C GLN A 287 -7.21 17.41 6.07
N SER A 288 -8.24 17.28 5.22
CA SER A 288 -8.12 17.54 3.78
C SER A 288 -7.78 19.01 3.51
N ILE A 289 -8.48 19.92 4.18
CA ILE A 289 -8.25 21.36 4.06
C ILE A 289 -6.84 21.72 4.51
N LEU A 290 -6.39 21.18 5.66
CA LEU A 290 -5.04 21.41 6.17
C LEU A 290 -3.95 20.86 5.24
N ALA A 291 -4.21 19.73 4.59
CA ALA A 291 -3.29 19.13 3.62
C ALA A 291 -3.23 19.89 2.28
N TYR A 292 -4.25 20.68 1.94
CA TYR A 292 -4.41 21.30 0.62
C TYR A 292 -3.28 22.26 0.23
N PRO A 293 -2.83 23.21 1.08
CA PRO A 293 -1.71 24.08 0.72
C PRO A 293 -0.42 23.32 0.41
N PHE A 294 -0.12 22.25 1.14
CA PHE A 294 1.06 21.39 0.88
C PHE A 294 0.98 20.72 -0.49
N TRP A 295 -0.22 20.30 -0.88
CA TRP A 295 -0.44 19.74 -2.20
C TRP A 295 -0.38 20.81 -3.30
N LEU A 296 -0.97 21.99 -3.13
CA LEU A 296 -1.06 23.00 -4.20
C LEU A 296 0.23 23.82 -4.38
N PHE A 297 0.82 24.30 -3.28
CA PHE A 297 1.94 25.24 -3.29
C PHE A 297 3.27 24.52 -3.07
N ASN A 298 3.59 23.59 -3.96
CA ASN A 298 4.91 22.94 -4.03
C ASN A 298 5.52 23.09 -5.44
N PRO A 299 6.83 22.83 -5.61
CA PRO A 299 7.52 23.10 -6.88
C PRO A 299 6.91 22.44 -8.12
N ASN A 300 6.28 21.27 -7.99
CA ASN A 300 5.74 20.47 -9.09
C ASN A 300 4.19 20.45 -9.14
N ASN A 301 3.52 21.49 -8.62
CA ASN A 301 2.09 21.69 -8.82
C ASN A 301 1.74 23.12 -9.26
N PHE A 302 0.50 23.32 -9.70
CA PHE A 302 0.00 24.56 -10.30
C PHE A 302 0.07 25.80 -9.41
N GLY A 303 0.33 25.68 -8.10
CA GLY A 303 0.72 26.81 -7.27
C GLY A 303 1.99 27.49 -7.79
N ASN A 304 2.94 26.74 -8.32
CA ASN A 304 4.08 27.29 -9.05
C ASN A 304 3.65 27.67 -10.47
N VAL A 305 3.46 28.98 -10.70
CA VAL A 305 2.99 29.50 -12.00
C VAL A 305 3.99 29.27 -13.14
N ASN A 306 5.25 28.96 -12.84
CA ASN A 306 6.25 28.68 -13.86
C ASN A 306 6.11 27.27 -14.46
N LEU A 307 5.19 26.45 -13.95
CA LEU A 307 4.94 25.13 -14.50
C LEU A 307 4.09 25.16 -15.78
N HIS A 308 4.42 24.25 -16.68
CA HIS A 308 3.66 23.98 -17.90
C HIS A 308 3.20 22.51 -17.90
N ALA A 309 1.90 22.28 -18.13
CA ALA A 309 1.30 20.95 -18.04
C ALA A 309 1.71 19.97 -19.17
N LYS A 310 2.39 20.45 -20.21
CA LYS A 310 2.70 19.66 -21.41
C LYS A 310 4.14 19.16 -21.46
N ASP A 311 5.06 19.97 -20.96
CA ASP A 311 6.49 19.76 -21.14
C ASP A 311 7.19 19.64 -19.80
N ILE A 312 8.24 18.82 -19.76
CA ILE A 312 9.11 18.73 -18.59
C ILE A 312 9.71 20.12 -18.35
N VAL A 313 9.35 20.72 -17.22
CA VAL A 313 9.79 22.07 -16.88
C VAL A 313 11.24 22.03 -16.41
N PRO A 314 12.15 22.79 -17.03
CA PRO A 314 13.53 22.91 -16.54
C PRO A 314 13.54 23.72 -15.24
N GLY A 315 14.41 23.35 -14.29
CA GLY A 315 14.62 24.11 -13.05
C GLY A 315 13.86 23.60 -11.83
N LEU A 316 13.19 22.44 -11.93
CA LEU A 316 12.71 21.75 -10.74
C LEU A 316 13.88 21.15 -9.95
N PRO A 317 13.73 20.93 -8.63
CA PRO A 317 14.68 20.13 -7.86
C PRO A 317 14.89 18.76 -8.50
N ALA A 318 16.12 18.24 -8.41
CA ALA A 318 16.53 17.00 -9.08
C ALA A 318 15.61 15.81 -8.74
N ASP A 319 15.09 15.79 -7.52
CA ASP A 319 14.26 14.71 -6.98
C ASP A 319 12.92 14.54 -7.73
N PHE A 320 12.40 15.61 -8.35
CA PHE A 320 11.15 15.51 -9.13
C PHE A 320 11.34 14.78 -10.47
N TYR A 321 12.57 14.75 -11.01
CA TYR A 321 12.84 14.07 -12.29
C TYR A 321 12.93 12.56 -12.07
N THR A 322 11.89 11.87 -12.53
CA THR A 322 11.71 10.44 -12.35
C THR A 322 11.61 9.68 -13.68
N THR A 323 11.63 8.35 -13.57
CA THR A 323 11.25 7.43 -14.64
C THR A 323 9.85 6.90 -14.38
N ALA A 324 8.96 7.18 -15.31
CA ALA A 324 7.62 6.63 -15.37
C ALA A 324 7.61 5.35 -16.22
N SER A 325 6.94 4.30 -15.77
CA SER A 325 6.88 3.00 -16.42
C SER A 325 5.43 2.59 -16.66
N ILE A 326 5.04 2.36 -17.91
CA ILE A 326 3.73 1.80 -18.27
C ILE A 326 3.81 0.29 -18.18
N GLY A 327 2.80 -0.35 -17.58
CA GLY A 327 2.84 -1.78 -17.35
C GLY A 327 1.50 -2.48 -17.19
N ASN A 328 1.59 -3.79 -16.95
CA ASN A 328 0.47 -4.65 -16.57
C ASN A 328 0.67 -5.17 -15.15
N PRO A 329 -0.38 -5.22 -14.32
CA PRO A 329 -0.35 -5.98 -13.08
C PRO A 329 -0.33 -7.48 -13.39
N TYR A 330 0.49 -8.23 -12.67
CA TYR A 330 0.42 -9.69 -12.63
C TYR A 330 0.55 -10.17 -11.18
N GLU A 331 -0.16 -11.24 -10.87
CA GLU A 331 -0.10 -11.84 -9.54
C GLU A 331 1.09 -12.76 -9.43
N ARG A 332 1.89 -12.56 -8.39
CA ARG A 332 3.03 -13.40 -8.06
C ARG A 332 2.85 -14.00 -6.67
N ILE A 333 3.01 -15.31 -6.58
CA ILE A 333 3.08 -16.00 -5.29
C ILE A 333 4.46 -15.73 -4.69
N VAL A 334 4.48 -15.04 -3.55
CA VAL A 334 5.69 -14.85 -2.75
C VAL A 334 5.64 -15.83 -1.59
N VAL A 335 6.63 -16.73 -1.57
CA VAL A 335 6.84 -17.68 -0.48
C VAL A 335 7.60 -16.98 0.64
N ASP A 336 7.13 -17.10 1.88
CA ASP A 336 7.85 -16.59 3.05
C ASP A 336 9.24 -17.23 3.15
N ARG A 337 10.25 -16.39 3.37
CA ARG A 337 11.66 -16.83 3.42
C ARG A 337 11.89 -17.86 4.53
N SER A 338 11.23 -17.72 5.67
CA SER A 338 11.37 -18.64 6.80
C SER A 338 10.75 -20.00 6.47
N MET A 339 9.59 -20.01 5.79
CA MET A 339 8.96 -21.26 5.32
C MET A 339 9.78 -21.95 4.23
N PHE A 340 10.39 -21.18 3.32
CA PHE A 340 11.30 -21.72 2.32
C PHE A 340 12.54 -22.37 2.97
N ILE A 341 13.14 -21.71 3.96
CA ILE A 341 14.27 -22.27 4.73
C ILE A 341 13.84 -23.55 5.46
N LEU A 342 12.70 -23.52 6.15
CA LEU A 342 12.17 -24.68 6.88
C LEU A 342 11.91 -25.87 5.94
N PHE A 343 11.36 -25.60 4.75
CA PHE A 343 11.21 -26.59 3.68
C PHE A 343 12.56 -27.19 3.27
N CYS A 344 13.57 -26.37 3.01
CA CYS A 344 14.91 -26.84 2.65
C CYS A 344 15.53 -27.70 3.75
N VAL A 345 15.36 -27.34 5.03
CA VAL A 345 15.85 -28.13 6.17
C VAL A 345 15.15 -29.47 6.26
N LEU A 346 13.81 -29.50 6.17
CA LEU A 346 13.03 -30.74 6.22
C LEU A 346 13.40 -31.69 5.08
N GLN A 347 13.47 -31.18 3.85
CA GLN A 347 13.91 -31.97 2.68
C GLN A 347 15.35 -32.46 2.84
N GLY A 348 16.24 -31.61 3.36
CA GLY A 348 17.63 -31.96 3.66
C GLY A 348 17.74 -33.10 4.67
N LEU A 349 16.94 -33.10 5.74
CA LEU A 349 16.92 -34.16 6.75
C LEU A 349 16.40 -35.48 6.17
N VAL A 350 15.34 -35.44 5.37
CA VAL A 350 14.77 -36.62 4.70
C VAL A 350 15.78 -37.24 3.72
N GLN A 351 16.42 -36.40 2.90
CA GLN A 351 17.45 -36.84 1.96
C GLN A 351 18.69 -37.38 2.68
N GLY A 352 19.13 -36.71 3.75
CA GLY A 352 20.24 -37.14 4.59
C GLY A 352 19.98 -38.49 5.26
N PHE A 353 18.76 -38.70 5.76
CA PHE A 353 18.36 -40.00 6.32
C PHE A 353 18.38 -41.11 5.26
N ALA A 354 17.87 -40.86 4.06
CA ALA A 354 17.91 -41.85 2.97
C ALA A 354 19.34 -42.23 2.59
N TRP A 355 20.23 -41.24 2.46
CA TRP A 355 21.66 -41.49 2.22
C TRP A 355 22.31 -42.24 3.38
N GLY A 356 21.98 -41.89 4.63
CA GLY A 356 22.45 -42.59 5.81
C GLY A 356 22.05 -44.07 5.82
N VAL A 357 20.80 -44.39 5.49
CA VAL A 357 20.32 -45.77 5.35
C VAL A 357 21.04 -46.49 4.20
N MET A 358 21.23 -45.85 3.05
CA MET A 358 21.96 -46.44 1.93
C MET A 358 23.41 -46.75 2.28
N ILE A 359 24.12 -45.80 2.91
CA ILE A 359 25.51 -45.98 3.37
C ILE A 359 25.57 -47.08 4.44
N TRP A 360 24.60 -47.12 5.36
CA TRP A 360 24.53 -48.14 6.38
C TRP A 360 24.33 -49.55 5.78
N LEU A 361 23.41 -49.70 4.83
CA LEU A 361 23.21 -50.95 4.09
C LEU A 361 24.47 -51.37 3.34
N TRP A 362 25.22 -50.40 2.79
CA TRP A 362 26.49 -50.64 2.12
C TRP A 362 27.60 -51.09 3.07
N THR A 363 27.69 -50.49 4.27
CA THR A 363 28.75 -50.80 5.25
C THR A 363 28.51 -52.11 5.99
N VAL A 364 27.25 -52.49 6.22
CA VAL A 364 26.91 -53.72 6.95
C VAL A 364 27.03 -54.97 6.06
N ASN A 365 27.26 -54.83 4.75
CA ASN A 365 27.32 -55.97 3.82
C ASN A 365 26.10 -56.90 3.99
N LEU A 366 24.93 -56.29 4.21
CA LEU A 366 23.68 -57.04 4.12
C LEU A 366 23.65 -57.63 2.72
N ARG A 367 23.74 -58.96 2.62
CA ARG A 367 23.58 -59.67 1.35
C ARG A 367 22.22 -59.24 0.80
N PHE A 368 22.23 -58.33 -0.16
CA PHE A 368 21.03 -57.99 -0.88
C PHE A 368 20.43 -59.31 -1.37
N PRO A 369 19.12 -59.55 -1.18
CA PRO A 369 18.51 -60.72 -1.79
C PRO A 369 18.88 -60.69 -3.27
N GLU A 370 19.41 -61.80 -3.78
CA GLU A 370 19.77 -61.93 -5.19
C GLU A 370 18.52 -61.62 -6.01
N ALA A 371 18.38 -60.37 -6.43
CA ALA A 371 17.33 -59.95 -7.33
C ALA A 371 17.72 -60.56 -8.68
N SER A 372 16.85 -61.41 -9.22
CA SER A 372 17.13 -61.99 -10.52
C SER A 372 17.22 -60.88 -11.56
N SER A 373 17.84 -61.19 -12.70
CA SER A 373 17.93 -60.25 -13.83
C SER A 373 16.55 -59.84 -14.40
N TYR A 374 15.46 -60.40 -13.87
CA TYR A 374 14.07 -60.25 -14.33
C TYR A 374 13.16 -59.74 -13.20
N PRO A 375 13.12 -58.41 -12.96
CA PRO A 375 12.40 -57.83 -11.81
C PRO A 375 10.89 -58.12 -11.82
N ILE A 376 10.29 -58.31 -13.00
CA ILE A 376 8.87 -58.67 -13.15
C ILE A 376 8.59 -60.10 -12.63
N ILE A 377 9.53 -61.03 -12.84
CA ILE A 377 9.38 -62.44 -12.40
C ILE A 377 9.54 -62.53 -10.89
N ASP A 378 10.52 -61.81 -10.32
CA ASP A 378 10.72 -61.70 -8.87
C ASP A 378 9.50 -61.07 -8.17
N PHE A 379 8.85 -60.08 -8.80
CA PHE A 379 7.63 -59.47 -8.28
C PHE A 379 6.45 -60.44 -8.31
N ALA A 380 6.21 -61.10 -9.45
CA ALA A 380 5.13 -62.07 -9.61
C ALA A 380 5.25 -63.26 -8.64
N ALA A 381 6.46 -63.80 -8.47
CA ALA A 381 6.73 -64.92 -7.55
C ALA A 381 6.46 -64.52 -6.08
N LYS A 382 6.90 -63.32 -5.66
CA LYS A 382 6.68 -62.83 -4.29
C LYS A 382 5.22 -62.46 -4.02
N THR A 383 4.47 -61.98 -5.01
CA THR A 383 3.03 -61.70 -4.85
C THR A 383 2.16 -62.96 -4.74
N ARG A 384 2.57 -64.09 -5.33
CA ARG A 384 1.82 -65.36 -5.22
C ARG A 384 1.90 -66.00 -3.81
N PHE A 385 3.00 -65.82 -3.10
CA PHE A 385 3.15 -66.28 -1.71
C PHE A 385 2.19 -65.59 -0.73
N ALA A 386 1.66 -64.41 -1.06
CA ALA A 386 0.68 -63.73 -0.23
C ALA A 386 -0.75 -64.33 -0.36
N TYR A 387 -1.03 -65.09 -1.43
CA TYR A 387 -2.36 -65.66 -1.68
C TYR A 387 -2.49 -67.11 -1.18
N SER A 388 -1.38 -67.85 -1.02
CA SER A 388 -1.40 -69.26 -0.60
C SER A 388 -1.50 -69.48 0.92
N SER A 389 -1.40 -68.43 1.73
CA SER A 389 -1.52 -68.53 3.19
C SER A 389 -2.98 -68.55 3.71
N GLN A 390 -3.98 -68.57 2.82
CA GLN A 390 -5.40 -68.50 3.22
C GLN A 390 -6.30 -69.65 2.71
N SER A 391 -5.76 -70.73 2.12
CA SER A 391 -6.55 -71.93 1.80
C SER A 391 -5.95 -73.18 2.42
N ALA A 392 -6.20 -73.37 3.72
CA ALA A 392 -6.07 -74.68 4.35
C ALA A 392 -7.26 -75.55 3.91
N GLY A 393 -6.98 -76.61 3.16
CA GLY A 393 -7.92 -77.68 2.88
C GLY A 393 -8.07 -78.00 1.39
N VAL A 394 -7.31 -79.00 0.94
CA VAL A 394 -7.73 -80.14 0.10
C VAL A 394 -6.45 -80.78 -0.44
N SER A 395 -6.19 -82.01 0.02
CA SER A 395 -5.13 -82.88 -0.47
C SER A 395 -5.41 -83.30 -1.91
N GLN A 396 -4.52 -82.99 -2.85
CA GLN A 396 -4.32 -83.79 -4.05
C GLN A 396 -2.85 -83.75 -4.46
N VAL A 397 -2.23 -84.94 -4.42
CA VAL A 397 -0.89 -85.20 -4.94
C VAL A 397 -0.97 -85.14 -6.47
N ALA A 398 -0.49 -84.05 -7.04
CA ALA A 398 -0.05 -83.97 -8.42
C ALA A 398 1.28 -83.21 -8.40
N ASN A 399 2.34 -83.85 -8.90
CA ASN A 399 3.62 -83.19 -9.13
C ASN A 399 3.42 -82.17 -10.27
N ASP A 400 2.97 -80.97 -9.91
CA ASP A 400 2.84 -79.85 -10.85
C ASP A 400 4.23 -79.21 -11.02
N PRO A 401 4.77 -79.14 -12.25
CA PRO A 401 6.07 -78.53 -12.55
C PRO A 401 6.20 -77.03 -12.21
N SER A 402 5.20 -76.42 -11.57
CA SER A 402 5.15 -75.04 -11.09
C SER A 402 5.79 -74.83 -9.71
N ASP A 403 5.93 -75.90 -8.90
CA ASP A 403 6.41 -75.80 -7.52
C ASP A 403 7.95 -75.62 -7.43
N ASP A 404 8.67 -76.20 -8.39
CA ASP A 404 10.14 -76.07 -8.51
C ASP A 404 10.59 -74.64 -8.84
N LEU A 405 9.73 -73.85 -9.51
CA LEU A 405 10.04 -72.46 -9.85
C LEU A 405 9.69 -71.52 -8.69
N ALA A 406 8.68 -71.86 -7.89
CA ALA A 406 8.27 -71.09 -6.72
C ALA A 406 9.31 -71.16 -5.58
N THR A 407 10.10 -72.23 -5.52
CA THR A 407 11.17 -72.44 -4.53
C THR A 407 12.56 -72.06 -5.04
N ALA A 408 12.71 -71.70 -6.32
CA ALA A 408 13.98 -71.31 -6.91
C ALA A 408 14.41 -69.91 -6.45
N VAL A 409 15.35 -69.85 -5.50
CA VAL A 409 15.99 -68.60 -5.08
C VAL A 409 17.31 -68.44 -5.83
N GLY A 410 17.41 -67.41 -6.67
CA GLY A 410 18.64 -67.02 -7.38
C GLY A 410 18.72 -67.41 -8.86
N ASP A 411 19.48 -66.62 -9.61
CA ASP A 411 19.58 -66.64 -11.09
C ASP A 411 20.01 -68.02 -11.64
N ARG A 412 20.83 -68.75 -10.87
CA ARG A 412 21.35 -70.08 -11.25
C ARG A 412 20.30 -71.18 -11.10
N SER A 413 19.48 -71.14 -10.05
CA SER A 413 18.38 -72.10 -9.85
C SER A 413 17.27 -71.88 -10.87
N ILE A 414 16.90 -70.62 -11.13
CA ILE A 414 15.89 -70.28 -12.14
C ILE A 414 16.35 -70.70 -13.54
N ARG A 415 17.60 -70.39 -13.94
CA ARG A 415 18.15 -70.83 -15.24
C ARG A 415 18.22 -72.34 -15.37
N ASN A 416 18.54 -73.06 -14.30
CA ASN A 416 18.56 -74.53 -14.32
C ASN A 416 17.14 -75.12 -14.40
N CYS A 417 16.17 -74.52 -13.72
CA CYS A 417 14.76 -74.95 -13.78
C CYS A 417 14.14 -74.69 -15.17
N LEU A 418 14.55 -73.60 -15.84
CA LEU A 418 14.13 -73.26 -17.21
C LEU A 418 14.94 -74.00 -18.29
N LYS A 419 16.07 -74.64 -17.95
CA LYS A 419 16.94 -75.33 -18.90
C LYS A 419 16.25 -76.58 -19.42
N GLY A 420 15.79 -76.53 -20.67
CA GLY A 420 15.10 -77.64 -21.34
C GLY A 420 13.58 -77.46 -21.46
N ARG A 421 13.01 -76.40 -20.89
CA ARG A 421 11.59 -76.05 -21.08
C ARG A 421 11.46 -74.98 -22.16
N ARG A 422 10.78 -75.29 -23.27
CA ARG A 422 10.40 -74.26 -24.26
C ARG A 422 9.26 -73.45 -23.68
N ILE A 423 9.52 -72.19 -23.34
CA ILE A 423 8.46 -71.24 -23.03
C ILE A 423 7.78 -70.91 -24.37
N MET A 424 6.57 -71.42 -24.59
CA MET A 424 5.73 -70.91 -25.67
C MET A 424 5.30 -69.51 -25.26
N THR A 425 5.71 -68.52 -26.02
CA THR A 425 5.12 -67.18 -25.99
C THR A 425 3.71 -67.30 -26.55
N CYS A 426 2.69 -67.11 -25.72
CA CYS A 426 1.35 -66.79 -26.21
C CYS A 426 1.40 -65.37 -26.78
N GLU A 427 1.00 -65.19 -28.04
CA GLU A 427 0.53 -63.90 -28.55
C GLU A 427 -0.77 -63.49 -27.87
#